data_AF-J9EJ20-F1
#
_entry.id   AF-J9EJ20-F1
#
_cell.length_a   1.000
_cell.length_b   1.000
_cell.length_c   1.000
_cell.angle_alpha   90.00
_cell.angle_beta   90.00
_cell.angle_gamma   90.00
#
_symmetry.space_group_name_H-M   'P 1'
#
loop_
_entity.id
_entity.type
_entity.pdbx_description
1 polymer ?
#
loop_
_entity_poly.entity_id
_entity_poly.type
_entity_poly.pdbx_seq_one_letter_code
_entity_poly.pdbx_strand_id
1 'polypeptide(L)'
;LLITLSEEEIIKELKRTSGIPNELLEDITDHIRTKAETLLKTRTELLLHNVWTTSVQDQKRAHAHLQETLSALYDNICIFEYGASTFEDTVADNLKTHLLRTLCTYFANHVLSYISRKQNIDTLNAKARNETIANIESMESRWAVEKLFAALSKKDLEAFHDAVFGVCSSAVCALNLKMPDKKQRMELIKTYENQLVSQLRECTDPPSGLLLTLLILLARNEKIAVHASGKFVSHLIAK
;
A
#
# COMPACT_ATOMS: atom_id res chain seq x y z
N LEU A 1 -18.05 -9.22 -27.94
CA LEU A 1 -17.76 -8.31 -29.07
C LEU A 1 -17.68 -9.17 -30.34
N LEU A 2 -18.72 -9.13 -31.16
CA LEU A 2 -18.69 -9.71 -32.51
C LEU A 2 -18.08 -8.64 -33.41
N ILE A 3 -16.85 -8.84 -33.86
CA ILE A 3 -16.24 -7.97 -34.87
C ILE A 3 -16.65 -8.57 -36.21
N THR A 4 -17.66 -7.99 -36.84
CA THR A 4 -18.16 -8.42 -38.16
C THR A 4 -17.70 -7.43 -39.22
N LEU A 5 -17.12 -7.94 -40.32
CA LEU A 5 -16.90 -7.14 -41.53
C LEU A 5 -18.16 -7.20 -42.40
N SER A 6 -18.58 -6.06 -42.95
CA SER A 6 -19.72 -6.01 -43.85
C SER A 6 -19.38 -6.69 -45.18
N GLU A 7 -20.19 -7.66 -45.56
CA GLU A 7 -20.08 -8.36 -46.84
C GLU A 7 -20.17 -7.39 -48.02
N GLU A 8 -21.07 -6.41 -47.92
CA GLU A 8 -21.28 -5.38 -48.94
C GLU A 8 -20.03 -4.49 -49.13
N GLU A 9 -19.33 -4.16 -48.04
CA GLU A 9 -18.10 -3.36 -48.10
C GLU A 9 -16.94 -4.13 -48.72
N ILE A 10 -16.80 -5.42 -48.39
CA ILE A 10 -15.78 -6.30 -48.97
C ILE A 10 -16.01 -6.46 -50.48
N ILE A 11 -17.23 -6.78 -50.89
CA ILE A 11 -17.59 -6.96 -52.31
C ILE A 11 -17.34 -5.66 -53.09
N LYS A 12 -17.72 -4.51 -52.51
CA LYS A 12 -17.50 -3.20 -53.12
C LYS A 12 -16.02 -2.91 -53.36
N GLU A 13 -15.16 -3.21 -52.39
CA GLU A 13 -13.71 -3.00 -52.52
C GLU A 13 -13.05 -4.03 -53.45
N LEU A 14 -13.49 -5.29 -53.46
CA LEU A 14 -13.02 -6.31 -54.41
C LEU A 14 -13.30 -5.90 -55.85
N LYS A 15 -14.51 -5.43 -56.14
CA LYS A 15 -14.90 -4.89 -57.46
C LYS A 15 -14.09 -3.65 -57.86
N ARG A 16 -13.60 -2.88 -56.89
CA ARG A 16 -12.75 -1.70 -57.12
C ARG A 16 -11.30 -2.07 -57.45
N THR A 17 -10.82 -3.22 -57.01
CA THR A 17 -9.38 -3.52 -56.97
C THR A 17 -8.86 -4.36 -58.15
N SER A 18 -9.69 -5.09 -58.90
CA SER A 18 -9.36 -5.66 -60.24
C SER A 18 -10.49 -6.51 -60.81
N GLY A 19 -10.37 -6.94 -62.09
CA GLY A 19 -11.34 -7.73 -62.88
C GLY A 19 -11.57 -9.16 -62.39
N ILE A 20 -11.92 -9.30 -61.11
CA ILE A 20 -12.37 -10.55 -60.49
C ILE A 20 -13.71 -10.93 -61.14
N PRO A 21 -13.84 -12.15 -61.71
CA PRO A 21 -15.11 -12.64 -62.24
C PRO A 21 -16.20 -12.60 -61.17
N ASN A 22 -17.41 -12.20 -61.56
CA ASN A 22 -18.54 -12.08 -60.64
C ASN A 22 -18.86 -13.42 -59.95
N GLU A 23 -18.60 -14.55 -60.62
CA GLU A 23 -18.82 -15.89 -60.07
C GLU A 23 -17.91 -16.21 -58.87
N LEU A 24 -16.76 -15.55 -58.75
CA LEU A 24 -15.77 -15.81 -57.68
C LEU A 24 -15.88 -14.82 -56.52
N LEU A 25 -16.70 -13.76 -56.64
CA LEU A 25 -16.77 -12.70 -55.64
C LEU A 25 -17.31 -13.21 -54.29
N GLU A 26 -18.31 -14.10 -54.33
CA GLU A 26 -18.92 -14.68 -53.14
C GLU A 26 -17.90 -15.54 -52.38
N ASP A 27 -17.26 -16.49 -53.08
CA ASP A 27 -16.23 -17.37 -52.51
C ASP A 27 -15.04 -16.60 -51.90
N ILE A 28 -14.55 -15.56 -52.59
CA ILE A 28 -13.44 -14.73 -52.11
C ILE A 28 -13.88 -13.92 -50.89
N THR A 29 -15.09 -13.37 -50.90
CA THR A 29 -15.65 -12.61 -49.78
C THR A 29 -15.79 -13.49 -48.54
N ASP A 30 -16.33 -14.70 -48.71
CA ASP A 30 -16.46 -15.69 -47.64
C ASP A 30 -15.12 -16.12 -47.05
N HIS A 31 -14.13 -16.33 -47.92
CA HIS A 31 -12.79 -16.67 -47.48
C HIS A 31 -12.14 -15.53 -46.67
N ILE A 32 -12.25 -14.29 -47.15
CA ILE A 32 -11.74 -13.10 -46.44
C ILE A 32 -12.43 -12.95 -45.09
N ARG A 33 -13.77 -13.04 -45.06
CA ARG A 33 -14.58 -12.91 -43.85
C ARG A 33 -14.20 -13.96 -42.82
N THR A 34 -14.20 -15.24 -43.20
CA THR A 34 -13.86 -16.34 -42.29
C THR A 34 -12.45 -16.20 -41.73
N LYS A 35 -11.49 -15.84 -42.59
CA LYS A 35 -10.09 -15.66 -42.17
C LYS A 35 -9.91 -14.45 -41.25
N ALA A 36 -10.56 -13.33 -41.56
CA ALA A 36 -10.53 -12.13 -40.74
C ALA A 36 -11.20 -12.34 -39.39
N GLU A 37 -12.40 -12.96 -39.35
CA GLU A 37 -13.11 -13.31 -38.12
C GLU A 37 -12.27 -14.23 -37.24
N THR A 38 -11.67 -15.26 -37.83
CA THR A 38 -10.79 -16.18 -37.09
C THR A 38 -9.61 -15.43 -36.48
N LEU A 39 -8.89 -14.61 -37.28
CA LEU A 39 -7.75 -13.83 -36.80
C LEU A 39 -8.13 -12.84 -35.69
N LEU A 40 -9.24 -12.12 -35.86
CA LEU A 40 -9.72 -11.14 -34.90
C LEU A 40 -10.19 -11.80 -33.60
N LYS A 41 -10.90 -12.93 -33.70
CA LYS A 41 -11.33 -13.72 -32.54
C LYS A 41 -10.12 -14.21 -31.75
N THR A 42 -9.17 -14.88 -32.40
CA THR A 42 -7.94 -15.36 -31.73
C THR A 42 -7.15 -14.23 -31.10
N ARG A 43 -6.99 -13.09 -31.79
CA ARG A 43 -6.27 -11.94 -31.23
C ARG A 43 -6.99 -11.32 -30.03
N THR A 44 -8.32 -11.25 -30.07
CA THR A 44 -9.13 -10.73 -28.97
C THR A 44 -9.06 -11.64 -27.75
N GLU A 45 -9.18 -12.96 -27.94
CA GLU A 45 -9.03 -13.95 -26.88
C GLU A 45 -7.65 -13.86 -26.21
N LEU A 46 -6.60 -13.71 -27.02
CA LEU A 46 -5.22 -13.59 -26.54
C LEU A 46 -5.02 -12.27 -25.76
N LEU A 47 -5.53 -11.15 -26.27
CA LEU A 47 -5.50 -9.86 -25.56
C LEU A 47 -6.26 -9.92 -24.24
N LEU A 48 -7.45 -10.52 -24.24
CA LEU A 48 -8.26 -10.67 -23.03
C LEU A 48 -7.53 -11.55 -22.00
N HIS A 49 -6.98 -12.68 -22.44
CA HIS A 49 -6.16 -13.53 -21.58
C HIS A 49 -4.94 -12.80 -21.01
N ASN A 50 -4.25 -11.99 -21.83
CA ASN A 50 -3.11 -11.19 -21.38
C ASN A 50 -3.52 -10.13 -20.35
N VAL A 51 -4.61 -9.41 -20.57
CA VAL A 51 -5.14 -8.41 -19.63
C VAL A 51 -5.49 -9.07 -18.29
N TRP A 52 -6.17 -10.21 -18.33
CA TRP A 52 -6.50 -10.98 -17.12
C TRP A 52 -5.26 -11.44 -16.37
N THR A 53 -4.29 -12.04 -17.06
CA THR A 53 -3.06 -12.53 -16.44
C THR A 53 -2.23 -11.39 -15.84
N THR A 54 -2.11 -10.28 -16.57
CA THR A 54 -1.39 -9.07 -16.09
C THR A 54 -2.07 -8.49 -14.86
N SER A 55 -3.39 -8.35 -14.88
CA SER A 55 -4.17 -7.84 -13.75
C SER A 55 -3.98 -8.69 -12.48
N VAL A 56 -4.00 -10.02 -12.60
CA VAL A 56 -3.77 -10.94 -11.48
C VAL A 56 -2.34 -10.81 -10.95
N GLN A 57 -1.34 -10.69 -11.83
CA GLN A 57 0.06 -10.50 -11.43
C GLN A 57 0.26 -9.15 -10.73
N ASP A 58 -0.37 -8.09 -11.23
CA ASP A 58 -0.32 -6.76 -10.63
C ASP A 58 -0.95 -6.74 -9.24
N GLN A 59 -2.11 -7.38 -9.07
CA GLN A 59 -2.76 -7.52 -7.77
C GLN A 59 -1.87 -8.28 -6.78
N LYS A 60 -1.23 -9.38 -7.21
CA LYS A 60 -0.30 -10.13 -6.36
C LYS A 60 0.91 -9.29 -5.94
N ARG A 61 1.49 -8.52 -6.88
CA ARG A 61 2.60 -7.61 -6.59
C ARG A 61 2.20 -6.49 -5.63
N ALA A 62 1.03 -5.88 -5.85
CA ALA A 62 0.51 -4.83 -4.98
C ALA A 62 0.25 -5.36 -3.56
N HIS A 63 -0.33 -6.55 -3.42
CA HIS A 63 -0.54 -7.19 -2.12
C HIS A 63 0.78 -7.54 -1.42
N ALA A 64 1.76 -8.11 -2.13
CA ALA A 64 3.07 -8.41 -1.57
C ALA A 64 3.79 -7.15 -1.07
N HIS A 65 3.73 -6.06 -1.85
CA HIS A 65 4.29 -4.78 -1.45
C HIS A 65 3.59 -4.18 -0.23
N LEU A 66 2.26 -4.28 -0.16
CA LEU A 66 1.49 -3.88 1.01
C LEU A 66 1.90 -4.67 2.25
N GLN A 67 1.98 -6.00 2.13
CA GLN A 67 2.38 -6.90 3.20
C GLN A 67 3.77 -6.53 3.76
N GLU A 68 4.77 -6.35 2.89
CA GLU A 68 6.12 -5.96 3.29
C GLU A 68 6.11 -4.60 4.01
N THR A 69 5.45 -3.60 3.41
CA THR A 69 5.40 -2.24 3.94
C THR A 69 4.71 -2.18 5.30
N LEU A 70 3.55 -2.80 5.42
CA LEU A 70 2.78 -2.80 6.67
C LEU A 70 3.44 -3.67 7.75
N SER A 71 4.11 -4.77 7.40
CA SER A 71 4.94 -5.54 8.34
C SER A 71 6.04 -4.68 8.94
N ALA A 72 6.84 -4.02 8.10
CA ALA A 72 7.92 -3.16 8.58
C ALA A 72 7.41 -1.99 9.43
N LEU A 73 6.28 -1.37 9.03
CA LEU A 73 5.66 -0.31 9.83
C LEU A 73 5.15 -0.81 11.18
N TYR A 74 4.49 -1.97 11.21
CA TYR A 74 3.94 -2.52 12.44
C TYR A 74 5.03 -2.96 13.42
N ASP A 75 6.09 -3.59 12.93
CA ASP A 75 7.27 -3.92 13.73
C ASP A 75 7.87 -2.68 14.40
N ASN A 76 8.04 -1.61 13.63
CA ASN A 76 8.51 -0.32 14.13
C ASN A 76 7.56 0.28 15.17
N ILE A 77 6.24 0.28 14.91
CA ILE A 77 5.23 0.77 15.87
C ILE A 77 5.37 0.03 17.20
N CYS A 78 5.49 -1.31 17.17
CA CYS A 78 5.60 -2.12 18.39
C CYS A 78 6.89 -1.82 19.19
N ILE A 79 8.05 -1.70 18.54
CA ILE A 79 9.30 -1.39 19.28
C ILE A 79 9.31 0.05 19.82
N PHE A 80 8.69 0.99 19.10
CA PHE A 80 8.61 2.39 19.52
C PHE A 80 7.60 2.60 20.65
N GLU A 81 6.48 1.89 20.64
CA GLU A 81 5.55 1.87 21.76
C GLU A 81 6.20 1.30 23.02
N TYR A 82 6.93 0.18 22.87
CA TYR A 82 7.68 -0.40 23.97
C TYR A 82 8.69 0.60 24.54
N GLY A 83 9.50 1.23 23.68
CA GLY A 83 10.47 2.24 24.11
C GLY A 83 9.82 3.46 24.75
N ALA A 84 8.72 3.98 24.20
CA ALA A 84 7.96 5.09 24.76
C ALA A 84 7.44 4.78 26.17
N SER A 85 7.02 3.53 26.43
CA SER A 85 6.52 3.10 27.73
C SER A 85 7.60 2.98 28.82
N THR A 86 8.87 3.18 28.48
CA THR A 86 9.98 3.23 29.45
C THR A 86 10.29 4.63 29.97
N PHE A 87 9.55 5.63 29.53
CA PHE A 87 9.64 7.01 30.01
C PHE A 87 8.59 7.26 31.10
N GLU A 88 8.72 8.38 31.82
CA GLU A 88 7.69 8.88 32.73
C GLU A 88 6.35 9.08 31.98
N ASP A 89 5.23 8.80 32.65
CA ASP A 89 3.86 8.78 32.11
C ASP A 89 3.56 9.95 31.16
N THR A 90 3.86 11.18 31.55
CA THR A 90 3.59 12.37 30.71
C THR A 90 4.40 12.36 29.41
N VAL A 91 5.66 11.93 29.45
CA VAL A 91 6.53 11.84 28.28
C VAL A 91 6.13 10.65 27.41
N ALA A 92 5.83 9.51 28.04
CA ALA A 92 5.35 8.31 27.39
C ALA A 92 4.07 8.60 26.57
N ASP A 93 3.09 9.27 27.16
CA ASP A 93 1.83 9.66 26.48
C ASP A 93 2.07 10.58 25.29
N ASN A 94 3.00 11.53 25.42
CA ASN A 94 3.35 12.43 24.34
C ASN A 94 4.08 11.71 23.19
N LEU A 95 4.96 10.75 23.49
CA LEU A 95 5.62 9.91 22.50
C LEU A 95 4.62 8.99 21.78
N LYS A 96 3.71 8.34 22.52
CA LYS A 96 2.63 7.52 21.93
C LYS A 96 1.70 8.35 21.06
N THR A 97 1.34 9.56 21.49
CA THR A 97 0.56 10.51 20.68
C THR A 97 1.32 10.91 19.40
N HIS A 98 2.64 11.10 19.49
CA HIS A 98 3.46 11.38 18.31
C HIS A 98 3.49 10.19 17.35
N LEU A 99 3.64 8.96 17.85
CA LEU A 99 3.60 7.73 17.08
C LEU A 99 2.27 7.55 16.33
N LEU A 100 1.14 7.80 17.01
CA LEU A 100 -0.20 7.78 16.42
C LEU A 100 -0.34 8.74 15.23
N ARG A 101 0.17 9.96 15.40
CA ARG A 101 0.11 11.03 14.38
C ARG A 101 1.08 10.86 13.22
N THR A 102 2.01 9.93 13.33
CA THR A 102 3.08 9.71 12.34
C THR A 102 2.96 8.30 11.76
N LEU A 103 3.68 7.32 12.31
CA LEU A 103 3.76 5.96 11.77
C LEU A 103 2.40 5.25 11.73
N CYS A 104 1.56 5.39 12.76
CA CYS A 104 0.22 4.78 12.74
C CYS A 104 -0.69 5.44 11.69
N THR A 105 -0.60 6.76 11.52
CA THR A 105 -1.32 7.48 10.46
C THR A 105 -0.82 7.05 9.07
N TYR A 106 0.49 6.90 8.90
CA TYR A 106 1.09 6.40 7.66
C TYR A 106 0.65 4.96 7.35
N PHE A 107 0.60 4.09 8.35
CA PHE A 107 0.03 2.75 8.24
C PHE A 107 -1.44 2.79 7.76
N ALA A 108 -2.28 3.61 8.38
CA ALA A 108 -3.69 3.73 8.00
C ALA A 108 -3.89 4.27 6.57
N ASN A 109 -3.03 5.20 6.14
CA ASN A 109 -3.06 5.74 4.78
C ASN A 109 -2.69 4.68 3.73
N HIS A 110 -1.72 3.80 4.01
CA HIS A 110 -1.38 2.66 3.14
C HIS A 110 -2.54 1.69 2.99
N VAL A 111 -3.19 1.34 4.11
CA VAL A 111 -4.38 0.48 4.10
C VAL A 111 -5.50 1.11 3.25
N LEU A 112 -5.79 2.40 3.46
CA LEU A 112 -6.82 3.10 2.70
C LEU A 112 -6.45 3.20 1.22
N SER A 113 -5.19 3.46 0.88
CA SER A 113 -4.71 3.53 -0.50
C SER A 113 -4.92 2.21 -1.22
N TYR A 114 -4.57 1.10 -0.57
CA TYR A 114 -4.76 -0.24 -1.11
C TYR A 114 -6.24 -0.59 -1.32
N ILE A 115 -7.08 -0.40 -0.29
CA ILE A 115 -8.50 -0.78 -0.34
C ILE A 115 -9.26 0.10 -1.33
N SER A 116 -9.02 1.41 -1.32
CA SER A 116 -9.73 2.35 -2.21
C SER A 116 -9.14 2.46 -3.62
N ARG A 117 -7.97 1.84 -3.86
CA ARG A 117 -7.17 1.98 -5.09
C ARG A 117 -6.87 3.43 -5.48
N LYS A 118 -6.88 4.35 -4.50
CA LYS A 118 -6.53 5.76 -4.71
C LYS A 118 -5.09 6.01 -4.27
N GLN A 119 -4.42 6.87 -5.03
CA GLN A 119 -3.10 7.38 -4.70
C GLN A 119 -3.20 8.69 -3.90
N ASN A 120 -2.10 9.12 -3.29
CA ASN A 120 -1.98 10.39 -2.56
C ASN A 120 -2.95 10.54 -1.38
N ILE A 121 -3.29 9.42 -0.72
CA ILE A 121 -4.19 9.41 0.44
C ILE A 121 -3.70 10.32 1.58
N ASP A 122 -2.39 10.39 1.76
CA ASP A 122 -1.70 11.22 2.76
C ASP A 122 -1.93 12.73 2.57
N THR A 123 -2.29 13.16 1.35
CA THR A 123 -2.59 14.56 1.03
C THR A 123 -4.07 14.92 1.24
N LEU A 124 -4.93 13.93 1.51
CA LEU A 124 -6.36 14.16 1.66
C LEU A 124 -6.65 14.89 2.97
N ASN A 125 -7.50 15.91 2.89
CA ASN A 125 -8.12 16.47 4.08
C ASN A 125 -9.14 15.48 4.68
N ALA A 126 -9.58 15.76 5.91
CA ALA A 126 -10.50 14.88 6.64
C ALA A 126 -11.80 14.58 5.88
N LYS A 127 -12.35 15.55 5.14
CA LYS A 127 -13.58 15.39 4.37
C LYS A 127 -13.36 14.43 3.20
N ALA A 128 -12.34 14.67 2.37
CA ALA A 128 -12.02 13.83 1.21
C ALA A 128 -11.62 12.41 1.63
N ARG A 129 -10.97 12.25 2.79
CA ARG A 129 -10.69 10.94 3.39
C ARG A 129 -11.99 10.22 3.74
N ASN A 130 -12.90 10.87 4.45
CA ASN A 130 -14.17 10.27 4.86
C ASN A 130 -15.04 9.87 3.65
N GLU A 131 -15.06 10.71 2.60
CA GLU A 131 -15.71 10.38 1.32
C GLU A 131 -15.05 9.16 0.64
N THR A 132 -13.72 9.06 0.70
CA THR A 132 -13.00 7.90 0.15
C THR A 132 -13.33 6.62 0.91
N ILE A 133 -13.45 6.69 2.23
CA ILE A 133 -13.86 5.56 3.07
C ILE A 133 -15.31 5.16 2.75
N ALA A 134 -16.23 6.12 2.65
CA ALA A 134 -17.64 5.85 2.33
C ALA A 134 -17.81 5.12 0.97
N ASN A 135 -16.94 5.41 0.01
CA ASN A 135 -16.95 4.81 -1.33
C ASN A 135 -16.31 3.40 -1.41
N ILE A 136 -15.78 2.84 -0.32
CA ILE A 136 -15.30 1.45 -0.29
C ILE A 136 -16.51 0.54 -0.48
N GLU A 137 -16.48 -0.38 -1.47
CA GLU A 137 -17.63 -1.24 -1.80
C GLU A 137 -17.93 -2.28 -0.71
N SER A 138 -16.91 -2.99 -0.22
CA SER A 138 -17.04 -3.98 0.86
C SER A 138 -17.41 -3.31 2.18
N MET A 139 -18.50 -3.77 2.80
CA MET A 139 -18.97 -3.24 4.09
C MET A 139 -17.98 -3.56 5.22
N GLU A 140 -17.42 -4.77 5.21
CA GLU A 140 -16.41 -5.23 6.17
C GLU A 140 -15.14 -4.39 6.06
N SER A 141 -14.68 -4.15 4.84
CA SER A 141 -13.50 -3.31 4.58
C SER A 141 -13.75 -1.87 5.01
N ARG A 142 -14.93 -1.32 4.69
CA ARG A 142 -15.31 0.04 5.10
C ARG A 142 -15.28 0.18 6.62
N TRP A 143 -15.95 -0.72 7.33
CA TRP A 143 -16.02 -0.66 8.80
C TRP A 143 -14.65 -0.85 9.46
N ALA A 144 -13.83 -1.77 8.95
CA ALA A 144 -12.48 -1.98 9.47
C ALA A 144 -11.60 -0.73 9.31
N VAL A 145 -11.69 -0.06 8.15
CA VAL A 145 -10.98 1.20 7.88
C VAL A 145 -11.51 2.35 8.75
N GLU A 146 -12.83 2.47 8.92
CA GLU A 146 -13.42 3.47 9.83
C GLU A 146 -12.90 3.29 11.25
N LYS A 147 -12.87 2.05 11.76
CA LYS A 147 -12.32 1.72 13.08
C LYS A 147 -10.84 2.11 13.17
N LEU A 148 -10.05 1.86 12.12
CA LEU A 148 -8.63 2.21 12.06
C LEU A 148 -8.40 3.72 12.17
N PHE A 149 -9.12 4.53 11.39
CA PHE A 149 -8.99 5.99 11.49
C PHE A 149 -9.57 6.56 12.79
N ALA A 150 -10.61 5.94 13.35
CA ALA A 150 -11.13 6.33 14.65
C ALA A 150 -10.11 6.08 15.77
N ALA A 151 -9.33 4.99 15.69
CA ALA A 151 -8.29 4.68 16.67
C ALA A 151 -7.16 5.71 16.70
N LEU A 152 -6.83 6.35 15.57
CA LEU A 152 -5.81 7.41 15.52
C LEU A 152 -6.15 8.66 16.35
N SER A 153 -7.44 8.87 16.64
CA SER A 153 -7.91 10.01 17.43
C SER A 153 -7.95 9.71 18.93
N LYS A 154 -7.98 8.42 19.29
CA LYS A 154 -7.89 7.97 20.67
C LYS A 154 -6.41 7.98 21.04
N LYS A 155 -6.03 8.59 22.15
CA LYS A 155 -4.63 8.58 22.65
C LYS A 155 -4.26 7.19 23.21
N ASP A 156 -4.67 6.14 22.52
CA ASP A 156 -4.71 4.77 22.98
C ASP A 156 -4.25 3.87 21.83
N LEU A 157 -3.05 3.31 21.99
CA LEU A 157 -2.46 2.42 21.00
C LEU A 157 -3.09 1.03 21.04
N GLU A 158 -3.70 0.61 22.14
CA GLU A 158 -4.40 -0.69 22.21
C GLU A 158 -5.58 -0.70 21.23
N ALA A 159 -6.38 0.37 21.22
CA ALA A 159 -7.44 0.56 20.23
C ALA A 159 -6.91 0.56 18.77
N PHE A 160 -5.68 1.05 18.55
CA PHE A 160 -5.04 1.00 17.24
C PHE A 160 -4.63 -0.43 16.87
N HIS A 161 -4.01 -1.19 17.77
CA HIS A 161 -3.66 -2.59 17.55
C HIS A 161 -4.89 -3.45 17.21
N ASP A 162 -5.98 -3.26 17.95
CA ASP A 162 -7.26 -3.92 17.66
C ASP A 162 -7.81 -3.59 16.27
N ALA A 163 -7.65 -2.34 15.83
CA ALA A 163 -8.07 -1.93 14.50
C ALA A 163 -7.15 -2.48 13.40
N VAL A 164 -5.83 -2.57 13.66
CA VAL A 164 -4.86 -3.21 12.76
C VAL A 164 -5.24 -4.67 12.54
N PHE A 165 -5.55 -5.43 13.58
CA PHE A 165 -5.95 -6.83 13.42
C PHE A 165 -7.29 -6.97 12.67
N GLY A 166 -8.20 -6.00 12.81
CA GLY A 166 -9.42 -5.93 12.00
C GLY A 166 -9.14 -5.86 10.50
N VAL A 167 -8.23 -4.97 10.07
CA VAL A 167 -7.86 -4.84 8.65
C VAL A 167 -6.97 -6.00 8.13
N CYS A 168 -6.28 -6.72 9.02
CA CYS A 168 -5.48 -7.89 8.66
C CYS A 168 -6.32 -9.13 8.32
N SER A 169 -7.59 -9.16 8.73
CA SER A 169 -8.47 -10.31 8.48
C SER A 169 -8.53 -10.70 7.00
N SER A 170 -8.78 -11.98 6.73
CA SER A 170 -8.87 -12.51 5.37
C SER A 170 -10.00 -11.88 4.54
N ALA A 171 -11.01 -11.31 5.21
CA ALA A 171 -12.12 -10.61 4.58
C ALA A 171 -11.77 -9.17 4.15
N VAL A 172 -10.64 -8.62 4.60
CA VAL A 172 -10.22 -7.23 4.33
C VAL A 172 -8.94 -7.19 3.50
N CYS A 173 -7.76 -7.26 4.13
CA CYS A 173 -6.48 -7.21 3.41
C CYS A 173 -5.74 -8.57 3.37
N ALA A 174 -6.17 -9.57 4.12
CA ALA A 174 -5.48 -10.86 4.25
C ALA A 174 -3.98 -10.69 4.55
N LEU A 175 -3.67 -9.87 5.57
CA LEU A 175 -2.31 -9.56 5.99
C LEU A 175 -1.91 -10.46 7.16
N ASN A 176 -0.64 -10.85 7.19
CA ASN A 176 -0.07 -11.60 8.29
C ASN A 176 0.85 -10.68 9.10
N LEU A 177 0.25 -9.88 9.97
CA LEU A 177 0.98 -9.03 10.92
C LEU A 177 1.00 -9.68 12.29
N LYS A 178 2.14 -9.62 12.96
CA LYS A 178 2.33 -10.18 14.31
C LYS A 178 3.14 -9.20 15.13
N MET A 179 2.84 -9.14 16.42
CA MET A 179 3.71 -8.40 17.34
C MET A 179 5.06 -9.12 17.43
N PRO A 180 6.18 -8.40 17.33
CA PRO A 180 7.50 -9.01 17.38
C PRO A 180 7.76 -9.58 18.78
N ASP A 181 8.28 -10.80 18.83
CA ASP A 181 8.72 -11.42 20.08
C ASP A 181 9.98 -10.73 20.65
N LYS A 182 10.45 -11.16 21.82
CA LYS A 182 11.62 -10.55 22.47
C LYS A 182 12.88 -10.61 21.59
N LYS A 183 13.09 -11.69 20.84
CA LYS A 183 14.26 -11.87 19.97
C LYS A 183 14.16 -10.95 18.75
N GLN A 184 13.02 -10.95 18.09
CA GLN A 184 12.74 -10.08 16.93
C GLN A 184 12.87 -8.61 17.32
N ARG A 185 12.34 -8.19 18.48
CA ARG A 185 12.51 -6.83 18.97
C ARG A 185 13.98 -6.42 19.09
N MET A 186 14.84 -7.30 19.62
CA MET A 186 16.28 -7.00 19.73
C MET A 186 16.95 -6.85 18.36
N GLU A 187 16.57 -7.67 17.38
CA GLU A 187 17.07 -7.58 16.00
C GLU A 187 16.59 -6.28 15.31
N LEU A 188 15.33 -5.92 15.52
CA LEU A 188 14.74 -4.67 15.02
C LEU A 188 15.41 -3.45 15.64
N ILE A 189 15.65 -3.43 16.96
CA ILE A 189 16.39 -2.35 17.63
C ILE A 189 17.81 -2.23 17.07
N LYS A 190 18.48 -3.36 16.78
CA LYS A 190 19.81 -3.32 16.17
C LYS A 190 19.79 -2.77 14.75
N THR A 191 18.77 -3.12 13.98
CA THR A 191 18.56 -2.59 12.62
C THR A 191 18.30 -1.09 12.67
N TYR A 192 17.43 -0.63 13.58
CA TYR A 192 17.16 0.78 13.86
C TYR A 192 18.44 1.54 14.24
N GLU A 193 19.25 1.01 15.15
CA GLU A 193 20.55 1.60 15.51
C GLU A 193 21.46 1.80 14.28
N ASN A 194 21.58 0.76 13.44
CA ASN A 194 22.41 0.83 12.24
C ASN A 194 21.91 1.89 11.25
N GLN A 195 20.59 2.01 11.08
CA GLN A 195 19.97 3.03 10.23
C GLN A 195 20.25 4.44 10.76
N LEU A 196 20.09 4.67 12.07
CA LEU A 196 20.41 5.96 12.69
C LEU A 196 21.88 6.33 12.53
N VAL A 197 22.80 5.37 12.69
CA VAL A 197 24.24 5.59 12.48
C VAL A 197 24.52 5.99 11.04
N SER A 198 23.85 5.37 10.06
CA SER A 198 23.97 5.76 8.66
C SER A 198 23.47 7.19 8.44
N GLN A 199 22.28 7.53 8.97
CA GLN A 199 21.71 8.87 8.87
C GLN A 199 22.61 9.93 9.53
N LEU A 200 23.21 9.61 10.68
CA LEU A 200 24.11 10.53 11.39
C LEU A 200 25.37 10.84 10.59
N ARG A 201 25.91 9.87 9.84
CA ARG A 201 27.10 10.06 8.99
C ARG A 201 26.85 11.03 7.84
N GLU A 202 25.61 11.04 7.34
CA GLU A 202 25.17 11.91 6.24
C GLU A 202 24.57 13.24 6.76
N CYS A 203 24.36 13.36 8.08
CA CYS A 203 23.72 14.50 8.69
C CYS A 203 24.64 15.72 8.73
N THR A 204 24.19 16.81 8.10
CA THR A 204 24.90 18.10 8.09
C THR A 204 24.29 19.12 9.06
N ASP A 205 23.04 18.91 9.47
CA ASP A 205 22.30 19.78 10.39
C ASP A 205 22.58 19.41 11.87
N PRO A 206 23.17 20.32 12.69
CA PRO A 206 23.55 20.00 14.06
C PRO A 206 22.37 19.59 14.99
N PRO A 207 21.21 20.27 14.97
CA PRO A 207 20.03 19.84 15.73
C PRO A 207 19.58 18.41 15.41
N SER A 208 19.51 18.05 14.13
CA SER A 208 19.18 16.70 13.69
C SER A 208 20.25 15.69 14.13
N GLY A 209 21.53 16.06 14.04
CA GLY A 209 22.65 15.24 14.50
C GLY A 209 22.60 14.95 16.01
N LEU A 210 22.21 15.94 16.83
CA LEU A 210 22.00 15.74 18.27
C LEU A 210 20.86 14.74 18.53
N LEU A 211 19.70 14.91 17.89
CA LEU A 211 18.58 13.99 18.05
C LEU A 211 18.97 12.56 17.65
N LEU A 212 19.60 12.38 16.48
CA LEU A 212 20.08 11.08 16.01
C LEU A 212 21.06 10.44 17.02
N THR A 213 21.98 11.23 17.57
CA THR A 213 22.94 10.75 18.58
C THR A 213 22.24 10.26 19.85
N LEU A 214 21.26 11.02 20.37
CA LEU A 214 20.49 10.61 21.55
C LEU A 214 19.73 9.31 21.30
N LEU A 215 19.09 9.17 20.14
CA LEU A 215 18.36 7.95 19.76
C LEU A 215 19.30 6.75 19.62
N ILE A 216 20.51 6.93 19.10
CA ILE A 216 21.55 5.89 19.03
C ILE A 216 21.98 5.45 20.44
N LEU A 217 22.17 6.41 21.36
CA LEU A 217 22.56 6.11 22.74
C LEU A 217 21.50 5.29 23.46
N LEU A 218 20.21 5.64 23.30
CA LEU A 218 19.09 4.86 23.86
C LEU A 218 19.05 3.44 23.27
N ALA A 219 19.21 3.30 21.95
CA ALA A 219 19.24 1.98 21.31
C ALA A 219 20.42 1.12 21.78
N ARG A 220 21.58 1.71 22.02
CA ARG A 220 22.80 1.00 22.45
C ARG A 220 22.79 0.64 23.92
N ASN A 221 22.48 1.61 24.78
CA ASN A 221 22.71 1.51 26.21
C ASN A 221 21.49 0.90 26.91
N GLU A 222 20.30 1.33 26.52
CA GLU A 222 19.04 0.89 27.13
C GLU A 222 18.32 -0.20 26.34
N LYS A 223 18.77 -0.51 25.12
CA LYS A 223 18.13 -1.49 24.24
C LYS A 223 16.66 -1.15 23.97
N ILE A 224 16.39 0.13 23.74
CA ILE A 224 15.06 0.63 23.36
C ILE A 224 15.13 1.44 22.08
N ALA A 225 14.06 1.42 21.30
CA ALA A 225 13.89 2.29 20.14
C ALA A 225 12.85 3.36 20.46
N VAL A 226 13.09 4.60 20.07
CA VAL A 226 12.19 5.73 20.35
C VAL A 226 11.89 6.50 19.08
N HIS A 227 10.61 6.67 18.75
CA HIS A 227 10.19 7.55 17.67
C HIS A 227 9.92 8.96 18.23
N ALA A 228 10.79 9.91 17.91
CA ALA A 228 10.74 11.26 18.45
C ALA A 228 11.15 12.33 17.43
N SER A 229 10.58 13.52 17.56
CA SER A 229 11.03 14.74 16.89
C SER A 229 11.82 15.65 17.85
N GLY A 230 12.37 16.76 17.33
CA GLY A 230 13.19 17.70 18.09
C GLY A 230 12.56 18.24 19.39
N LYS A 231 11.22 18.28 19.48
CA LYS A 231 10.50 18.71 20.70
C LYS A 231 10.74 17.81 21.91
N PHE A 232 11.22 16.59 21.71
CA PHE A 232 11.48 15.64 22.78
C PHE A 232 12.93 15.66 23.27
N VAL A 233 13.84 16.40 22.61
CA VAL A 233 15.29 16.38 22.93
C VAL A 233 15.57 16.61 24.40
N SER A 234 14.91 17.57 25.05
CA SER A 234 15.07 17.82 26.49
C SER A 234 14.71 16.61 27.36
N HIS A 235 13.64 15.89 26.98
CA HIS A 235 13.16 14.71 27.69
C HIS A 235 14.06 13.49 27.43
N LEU A 236 14.64 13.39 26.23
CA LEU A 236 15.61 12.33 25.90
C LEU A 236 16.94 12.51 26.65
N ILE A 237 17.35 13.76 26.90
CA ILE A 237 18.56 14.06 27.69
C ILE A 237 18.34 13.78 29.18
N ALA A 238 17.13 13.99 29.67
CA ALA A 238 16.78 13.81 31.09
C ALA A 238 16.52 12.34 31.48
N LYS A 239 16.50 11.43 30.51
CA LYS A 239 16.33 9.99 30.70
C LYS A 239 17.67 9.34 31.04
#